data_AF-A0A0A9D4V4-F1
#
_entry.id   AF-A0A0A9D4V4-F1
#
_cell.length_a   1.000
_cell.length_b   1.000
_cell.length_c   1.000
_cell.angle_alpha   90.00
_cell.angle_beta   90.00
_cell.angle_gamma   90.00
#
_symmetry.space_group_name_H-M   'P 1'
#
loop_
_entity.id
_entity.type
_entity.pdbx_description
1 polymer ?
#
loop_
_entity_poly.entity_id
_entity_poly.type
_entity_poly.pdbx_seq_one_letter_code
_entity_poly.pdbx_strand_id
1 'polypeptide(L)'
;MEFRPPCMVLSTIGISKPGKLEGKSTQQCSTHLHQLHVCLPSSRNKTRLLYRMSLDFAPWLKHIPFMHLLWSHFAEKVLNEDLRLVLGQQERMVNGANVWNWPVSYDKLGIRYRLWRDAVERGADRLPFSNQAESGS
;
A
#
# COMPACT_ATOMS: atom_id res chain seq x y z
N MET A 1 6.67 0.30 4.91
CA MET A 1 5.34 -0.20 4.49
C MET A 1 5.00 -1.36 5.39
N GLU A 2 3.77 -1.38 5.90
CA GLU A 2 3.28 -2.38 6.83
C GLU A 2 1.94 -2.92 6.34
N PHE A 3 1.80 -4.24 6.32
CA PHE A 3 0.56 -4.93 5.94
C PHE A 3 -0.19 -5.34 7.19
N ARG A 4 -1.48 -5.00 7.26
CA ARG A 4 -2.37 -5.34 8.37
C ARG A 4 -3.61 -6.09 7.87
N PRO A 5 -4.14 -7.07 8.63
CA PRO A 5 -5.43 -7.69 8.32
C PRO A 5 -6.57 -6.67 8.55
N PRO A 6 -7.68 -6.70 7.78
CA PRO A 6 -8.05 -7.72 6.79
C PRO A 6 -7.45 -7.53 5.38
N CYS A 7 -7.19 -6.30 4.90
CA CYS A 7 -6.51 -6.00 3.62
C CYS A 7 -6.07 -4.54 3.62
N MET A 8 -5.22 -4.17 4.59
CA MET A 8 -4.76 -2.80 4.80
C MET A 8 -3.26 -2.68 4.57
N VAL A 9 -2.84 -1.62 3.91
CA VAL A 9 -1.44 -1.26 3.71
C VAL A 9 -1.22 0.15 4.24
N LEU A 10 -0.34 0.25 5.24
CA LEU A 10 0.16 1.51 5.77
C LEU A 10 1.53 1.78 5.16
N SER A 11 1.62 2.81 4.35
CA SER A 11 2.88 3.33 3.82
C SER A 11 3.22 4.62 4.53
N THR A 12 4.49 4.77 4.92
CA THR A 12 5.01 6.00 5.49
C THR A 12 6.21 6.37 4.66
N ILE A 13 6.14 7.53 4.01
CA ILE A 13 7.19 8.07 3.16
C ILE A 13 7.80 9.27 3.90
N GLY A 14 9.07 9.16 4.25
CA GLY A 14 9.83 10.29 4.81
C GLY A 14 10.21 11.26 3.69
N ILE A 15 9.84 12.53 3.83
CA ILE A 15 10.16 13.59 2.86
C ILE A 15 11.25 14.46 3.48
N SER A 16 12.52 14.21 3.19
CA SER A 16 13.63 14.98 3.77
C SER A 16 13.81 16.37 3.13
N LYS A 17 13.50 16.51 1.84
CA LYS A 17 13.44 17.80 1.10
C LYS A 17 12.33 17.75 0.04
N PRO A 18 11.63 18.88 -0.24
CA PRO A 18 10.68 18.94 -1.35
C PRO A 18 11.41 18.61 -2.66
N GLY A 19 11.04 17.49 -3.30
CA GLY A 19 11.62 17.04 -4.57
C GLY A 19 12.78 16.04 -4.49
N LYS A 20 13.24 15.61 -3.31
CA LYS A 20 14.24 14.53 -3.19
C LYS A 20 13.76 13.41 -2.26
N LEU A 21 13.45 12.25 -2.84
CA LEU A 21 13.21 11.00 -2.14
C LEU A 21 14.56 10.36 -1.80
N GLU A 22 15.28 10.90 -0.81
CA GLU A 22 16.52 10.28 -0.35
C GLU A 22 16.21 9.15 0.63
N GLY A 23 16.45 7.92 0.18
CA GLY A 23 16.29 6.70 0.96
C GLY A 23 17.38 6.57 2.02
N LYS A 24 17.09 7.05 3.24
CA LYS A 24 17.67 6.52 4.48
C LYS A 24 16.55 6.50 5.52
N SER A 25 16.28 5.30 6.03
CA SER A 25 15.30 4.93 7.08
C SER A 25 14.22 5.97 7.40
N THR A 26 12.95 5.66 7.16
CA THR A 26 11.79 6.52 7.42
C THR A 26 11.72 7.08 8.85
N GLN A 27 12.40 6.46 9.82
CA GLN A 27 12.52 6.93 11.20
C GLN A 27 13.41 8.17 11.36
N GLN A 28 14.28 8.49 10.38
CA GLN A 28 15.24 9.59 10.45
C GLN A 28 14.73 10.88 9.79
N CYS A 29 13.61 10.83 9.07
CA CYS A 29 12.99 12.02 8.49
C CYS A 29 12.07 12.70 9.52
N SER A 30 12.06 14.03 9.59
CA SER A 30 11.18 14.81 10.48
C SER A 30 9.78 15.03 9.93
N THR A 31 9.59 14.76 8.64
CA THR A 31 8.39 15.10 7.86
C THR A 31 7.94 13.87 7.09
N HIS A 32 6.71 13.43 7.36
CA HIS A 32 6.16 12.18 6.82
C HIS A 32 4.89 12.40 6.03
N LEU A 33 4.77 11.66 4.93
CA LEU A 33 3.53 11.41 4.22
C LEU A 33 3.06 10.01 4.59
N HIS A 34 1.91 9.93 5.27
CA HIS A 34 1.23 8.70 5.57
C HIS A 34 0.23 8.40 4.47
N GLN A 35 0.30 7.20 3.90
CA GLN A 35 -0.65 6.71 2.93
C GLN A 35 -1.28 5.42 3.47
N LEU A 36 -2.59 5.37 3.45
CA LEU A 36 -3.38 4.22 3.84
C LEU A 36 -4.16 3.75 2.62
N HIS A 37 -3.91 2.49 2.23
CA HIS A 37 -4.68 1.80 1.21
C HIS A 37 -5.45 0.66 1.87
N VAL A 38 -6.76 0.61 1.66
CA VAL A 38 -7.62 -0.46 2.15
C VAL A 38 -8.39 -1.06 0.99
N CYS A 39 -8.24 -2.36 0.78
CA CYS A 39 -9.01 -3.10 -0.21
C CYS A 39 -10.14 -3.86 0.48
N LEU A 40 -11.39 -3.56 0.13
CA LEU A 40 -12.56 -4.23 0.67
C LEU A 40 -13.30 -4.98 -0.43
N PRO A 41 -13.68 -6.25 -0.24
CA PRO A 41 -14.54 -6.94 -1.18
C PRO A 41 -15.93 -6.26 -1.19
N SER A 42 -16.44 -5.90 -2.37
CA SER A 42 -17.79 -5.37 -2.50
C SER A 42 -18.76 -6.43 -3.04
N SER A 43 -18.32 -7.25 -3.99
CA SER A 43 -19.07 -8.39 -4.53
C SER A 43 -18.09 -9.36 -5.22
N ARG A 44 -18.60 -10.47 -5.75
CA ARG A 44 -17.79 -11.34 -6.62
C ARG A 44 -17.20 -10.50 -7.77
N ASN A 45 -15.89 -10.59 -7.97
CA ASN A 45 -15.10 -9.82 -8.96
C ASN A 45 -15.13 -8.29 -8.80
N LYS A 46 -15.59 -7.74 -7.67
CA LYS A 46 -15.55 -6.30 -7.40
C LYS A 46 -14.92 -6.00 -6.05
N THR A 47 -13.93 -5.12 -6.08
CA THR A 47 -13.22 -4.63 -4.89
C THR A 47 -13.38 -3.12 -4.81
N ARG A 48 -13.61 -2.61 -3.60
CA ARG A 48 -13.56 -1.19 -3.29
C ARG A 48 -12.17 -0.86 -2.74
N LEU A 49 -11.49 0.06 -3.39
CA LEU A 49 -10.21 0.60 -2.94
C LEU A 49 -10.48 1.91 -2.19
N LEU A 50 -10.11 1.96 -0.92
CA LEU A 50 -10.11 3.19 -0.13
C LEU A 50 -8.67 3.70 -0.05
N TYR A 51 -8.48 4.95 -0.42
CA TYR A 51 -7.18 5.62 -0.38
C TYR A 51 -7.25 6.85 0.50
N ARG A 52 -6.29 6.99 1.40
CA ARG A 52 -6.16 8.17 2.25
C ARG A 52 -4.70 8.58 2.31
N MET A 53 -4.44 9.86 2.06
CA MET A 53 -3.16 10.49 2.34
C MET A 53 -3.29 11.47 3.50
N SER A 54 -2.31 11.49 4.38
CA SER A 54 -2.14 12.53 5.39
C SER A 54 -0.69 12.96 5.49
N LEU A 55 -0.49 14.27 5.63
CA LEU A 55 0.82 14.87 5.88
C LEU A 55 0.92 15.22 7.36
N ASP A 56 2.06 14.91 7.94
CA ASP A 56 2.36 15.26 9.34
C ASP A 56 3.06 16.62 9.45
N PHE A 57 3.42 17.22 8.31
CA PHE A 57 4.01 18.54 8.23
C PHE A 57 3.07 19.53 7.56
N ALA A 58 3.21 20.81 7.94
CA ALA A 58 2.38 21.92 7.45
C ALA A 58 0.86 21.78 7.74
N PRO A 59 0.42 21.66 9.01
CA PRO A 59 -1.00 21.68 9.35
C PRO A 59 -1.68 22.99 8.92
N TRP A 60 -0.92 24.08 8.81
CA TRP A 60 -1.38 25.39 8.35
C TRP A 60 -1.89 25.39 6.91
N LEU A 61 -1.44 24.45 6.06
CA LEU A 61 -1.89 24.35 4.67
C LEU A 61 -3.40 24.12 4.56
N LYS A 62 -4.03 23.54 5.61
CA LYS A 62 -5.48 23.32 5.69
C LYS A 62 -6.28 24.62 5.76
N HIS A 63 -5.66 25.71 6.21
CA HIS A 63 -6.32 27.02 6.35
C HIS A 63 -6.22 27.88 5.09
N ILE A 64 -5.44 27.46 4.09
CA ILE A 64 -5.36 28.16 2.81
C ILE A 64 -6.63 27.84 2.01
N PRO A 65 -7.35 28.86 1.50
CA PRO A 65 -8.54 28.62 0.68
C PRO A 65 -8.18 27.80 -0.56
N PHE A 66 -9.09 26.92 -0.98
CA PHE A 66 -8.96 26.03 -2.14
C PHE A 66 -7.85 24.94 -2.07
N MET A 67 -7.10 24.81 -0.97
CA MET A 67 -6.10 23.74 -0.86
C MET A 67 -6.66 22.32 -0.90
N HIS A 68 -7.91 22.13 -0.47
CA HIS A 68 -8.58 20.86 -0.61
C HIS A 68 -8.73 20.42 -2.08
N LEU A 69 -8.91 21.36 -3.03
CA LEU A 69 -9.02 21.02 -4.46
C LEU A 69 -7.70 20.52 -5.02
N LEU A 70 -6.61 21.23 -4.69
CA LEU A 70 -5.26 20.83 -5.09
C LEU A 70 -4.91 19.45 -4.52
N TRP A 71 -5.26 19.21 -3.26
CA TRP A 71 -4.98 17.95 -2.58
C TRP A 71 -5.81 16.79 -3.09
N SER A 72 -7.09 17.02 -3.41
CA SER A 72 -7.91 16.04 -4.11
C SER A 72 -7.34 15.71 -5.49
N HIS A 73 -6.88 16.72 -6.25
CA HIS A 73 -6.30 16.49 -7.57
C HIS A 73 -5.00 15.66 -7.51
N PHE A 74 -4.09 15.96 -6.59
CA PHE A 74 -2.88 15.15 -6.40
C PHE A 74 -3.22 13.72 -5.95
N ALA A 75 -4.19 13.56 -5.04
CA ALA A 75 -4.64 12.26 -4.61
C ALA A 75 -5.23 11.43 -5.75
N GLU A 76 -6.07 12.05 -6.58
CA GLU A 76 -6.67 11.43 -7.74
C GLU A 76 -5.62 11.04 -8.79
N LYS A 77 -4.64 11.90 -9.06
CA LYS A 77 -3.55 11.59 -10.01
C LYS A 77 -2.74 10.36 -9.60
N VAL A 78 -2.27 10.33 -8.34
CA VAL A 78 -1.49 9.20 -7.82
C VAL A 78 -2.34 7.93 -7.79
N LEU A 79 -3.58 8.03 -7.33
CA LEU A 79 -4.49 6.88 -7.28
C LEU A 79 -4.79 6.32 -8.68
N ASN A 80 -4.97 7.18 -9.68
CA ASN A 80 -5.28 6.77 -11.05
C ASN A 80 -4.10 6.08 -11.75
N GLU A 81 -2.86 6.47 -11.45
CA GLU A 81 -1.67 5.76 -11.96
C GLU A 81 -1.64 4.31 -11.47
N ASP A 82 -1.82 4.09 -10.17
CA ASP A 82 -1.87 2.74 -9.58
C ASP A 82 -3.11 1.96 -10.05
N LEU A 83 -4.27 2.63 -10.11
CA LEU A 83 -5.53 2.01 -10.53
C LEU A 83 -5.45 1.48 -11.96
N ARG A 84 -4.79 2.21 -12.87
CA ARG A 84 -4.59 1.78 -14.26
C ARG A 84 -3.86 0.44 -14.34
N LEU A 85 -2.85 0.23 -13.50
CA LEU A 85 -2.10 -1.03 -13.46
C LEU A 85 -2.98 -2.18 -12.94
N VAL A 86 -3.74 -1.95 -11.87
CA VAL A 86 -4.65 -2.95 -11.28
C VAL A 86 -5.77 -3.34 -12.25
N LEU A 87 -6.35 -2.36 -12.96
CA LEU A 87 -7.38 -2.62 -13.98
C LEU A 87 -6.83 -3.49 -15.12
N GLY A 88 -5.62 -3.21 -15.61
CA GLY A 88 -4.97 -4.03 -16.63
C GLY A 88 -4.69 -5.47 -16.15
N GLN A 89 -4.32 -5.65 -14.88
CA GLN A 89 -4.17 -6.99 -14.30
C GLN A 89 -5.51 -7.72 -14.19
N GLN A 90 -6.56 -7.03 -13.76
CA GLN A 90 -7.90 -7.60 -13.66
C GLN A 90 -8.44 -8.05 -15.03
N GLU A 91 -8.27 -7.23 -16.07
CA GLU A 91 -8.68 -7.57 -17.43
C GLU A 91 -7.97 -8.84 -17.94
N ARG A 92 -6.66 -8.95 -17.71
CA ARG A 92 -5.89 -10.16 -18.03
C ARG A 92 -6.40 -11.39 -17.29
N MET A 93 -6.72 -11.27 -16.00
CA MET A 93 -7.26 -12.37 -15.21
C MET A 93 -8.64 -12.82 -15.70
N VAL A 94 -9.52 -11.88 -16.07
CA VAL A 94 -10.84 -12.18 -16.66
C VAL A 94 -10.68 -12.93 -18.00
N ASN A 95 -9.69 -12.56 -18.80
CA ASN A 95 -9.35 -13.22 -20.06
C ASN A 95 -8.60 -14.56 -19.88
N GLY A 96 -8.50 -15.08 -18.66
CA GLY A 96 -7.89 -16.39 -18.37
C GLY A 96 -6.36 -16.39 -18.28
N ALA A 97 -5.71 -15.22 -18.34
CA ALA A 97 -4.27 -15.15 -18.13
C ALA A 97 -3.93 -15.36 -16.65
N ASN A 98 -3.02 -16.29 -16.36
CA ASN A 98 -2.45 -16.43 -15.04
C ASN A 98 -1.31 -15.41 -14.87
N VAL A 99 -1.67 -14.20 -14.41
CA VAL A 99 -0.74 -13.08 -14.16
C VAL A 99 0.45 -13.48 -13.26
N TRP A 100 0.30 -14.57 -12.49
CA TRP A 100 1.25 -14.99 -11.46
C TRP A 100 2.15 -16.17 -11.86
N ASN A 101 2.01 -16.72 -13.08
CA ASN A 101 2.80 -17.88 -13.51
C ASN A 101 4.29 -17.55 -13.75
N TRP A 102 4.62 -16.27 -13.98
CA TRP A 102 5.98 -15.81 -14.27
C TRP A 102 6.34 -14.58 -13.44
N PRO A 103 6.51 -14.74 -12.11
CA PRO A 103 6.79 -13.60 -11.26
C PRO A 103 8.17 -13.01 -11.57
N VAL A 104 8.21 -11.70 -11.74
CA VAL A 104 9.43 -10.93 -11.89
C VAL A 104 9.97 -10.59 -10.50
N SER A 105 11.23 -10.16 -10.39
CA SER A 105 11.86 -9.79 -9.12
C SER A 105 11.07 -8.74 -8.31
N TYR A 106 10.28 -7.89 -8.96
CA TYR A 106 9.40 -6.91 -8.32
C TYR A 106 8.19 -7.53 -7.62
N ASP A 107 7.75 -8.72 -8.04
CA ASP A 107 6.57 -9.42 -7.49
C ASP A 107 6.86 -10.13 -6.16
N LYS A 108 8.12 -10.16 -5.71
CA LYS A 108 8.55 -10.82 -4.47
C LYS A 108 7.70 -10.39 -3.27
N LEU A 109 7.37 -9.10 -3.16
CA LEU A 109 6.55 -8.59 -2.06
C LEU A 109 5.10 -9.08 -2.18
N GLY A 110 4.53 -9.08 -3.39
CA GLY A 110 3.18 -9.58 -3.66
C GLY A 110 3.03 -11.06 -3.33
N ILE A 111 4.02 -11.89 -3.68
CA ILE A 111 4.04 -13.32 -3.35
C ILE A 111 4.09 -13.53 -1.82
N ARG A 112 4.99 -12.81 -1.13
CA ARG A 112 5.10 -12.90 0.34
C ARG A 112 3.80 -12.49 1.02
N TYR A 113 3.19 -11.40 0.57
CA TYR A 113 1.90 -10.92 1.07
C TYR A 113 0.82 -11.98 0.91
N ARG A 114 0.73 -12.63 -0.27
CA ARG A 114 -0.27 -13.68 -0.52
C ARG A 114 -0.08 -14.89 0.39
N LEU A 115 1.14 -15.43 0.49
CA LEU A 115 1.42 -16.56 1.37
C LEU A 115 1.06 -16.24 2.83
N TRP A 116 1.37 -15.02 3.27
CA TRP A 116 0.99 -14.55 4.59
C TRP A 116 -0.53 -14.39 4.73
N ARG A 117 -1.22 -13.82 3.74
CA ARG A 117 -2.68 -13.64 3.74
C ARG A 117 -3.41 -14.99 3.81
N ASP A 118 -3.00 -15.94 2.98
CA ASP A 118 -3.57 -17.29 2.96
C ASP A 118 -3.35 -18.02 4.30
N ALA A 119 -2.24 -17.76 5.00
CA ALA A 119 -2.00 -18.28 6.34
C ALA A 119 -2.89 -17.62 7.40
N VAL A 120 -3.07 -16.29 7.32
CA VAL A 120 -3.99 -15.54 8.20
C VAL A 120 -5.43 -15.99 8.03
N GLU A 121 -5.91 -16.16 6.80
CA GLU A 121 -7.29 -16.59 6.52
C GLU A 121 -7.57 -18.03 6.98
N ARG A 122 -6.57 -18.91 6.91
CA ARG A 122 -6.66 -20.27 7.47
C ARG A 122 -6.55 -20.33 8.99
N GLY A 123 -6.26 -19.21 9.65
CA GLY A 123 -6.04 -19.17 11.10
C GLY A 123 -4.80 -19.96 11.54
N ALA A 124 -3.74 -19.98 10.74
CA ALA A 124 -2.53 -20.74 11.06
C ALA A 124 -1.84 -20.20 12.33
N ASP A 125 -1.48 -21.08 13.26
CA ASP A 125 -0.81 -20.74 14.53
C ASP A 125 0.53 -20.02 14.32
N ARG A 126 1.22 -20.31 13.21
CA ARG A 126 2.48 -19.68 12.84
C ARG A 126 2.35 -19.00 11.48
N LEU A 127 2.44 -17.67 11.49
CA LEU A 127 2.42 -16.87 10.28
C LEU A 127 3.79 -16.91 9.58
N PRO A 128 3.82 -17.07 8.24
CA PRO A 128 5.06 -17.03 7.48
C PRO A 128 5.66 -15.63 7.56
N PHE A 129 6.99 -15.55 7.60
CA PHE A 129 7.76 -14.30 7.71
C PHE A 129 7.51 -13.49 9.00
N SER A 130 6.89 -14.09 10.02
CA SER A 130 6.97 -13.55 11.38
C SER A 130 8.41 -13.70 11.86
N ASN A 131 9.00 -12.61 12.35
CA ASN A 131 10.29 -12.67 13.03
C ASN A 131 10.10 -13.50 14.31
N GLN A 132 10.41 -14.80 14.25
CA GLN A 132 10.86 -15.50 15.45
C GLN A 132 12.28 -15.03 15.70
N ALA A 133 12.42 -13.89 16.37
CA ALA A 133 13.59 -13.70 17.20
C ALA A 133 13.45 -14.71 18.34
N GLU A 134 14.23 -15.79 18.23
CA GLU A 134 14.84 -16.52 19.35
C GLU A 134 14.09 -16.47 20.68
N SER A 135 13.05 -17.31 20.82
CA SER A 135 12.70 -17.87 22.12
C SER A 135 13.25 -19.29 22.16
N GLY A 136 14.57 -19.42 22.36
CA GLY A 136 15.19 -20.72 22.55
C GLY A 136 16.71 -20.72 22.40
N SER A 137 17.42 -20.26 23.43
CA SER A 137 18.54 -20.93 24.12
C SER A 137 19.32 -19.94 24.96
#